data_AF-R8BPE4-F1
#
_entry.id   AF-R8BPE4-F1
#
_cell.length_a   1.000
_cell.length_b   1.000
_cell.length_c   1.000
_cell.angle_alpha   90.00
_cell.angle_beta   90.00
_cell.angle_gamma   90.00
#
_symmetry.space_group_name_H-M   'P 1'
#
loop_
_entity.id
_entity.type
_entity.pdbx_description
1 polymer ?
#
loop_
_entity_poly.entity_id
_entity_poly.type
_entity_poly.pdbx_seq_one_letter_code
_entity_poly.pdbx_strand_id
1 'polypeptide(L)'
;MSKNGSAYGTPAGDTSFRKKFDTEEAAVRAREREAKEKEEGKARYEAKLAGKKYYKPLDGSETLTTARAATLDLSGHVGKTMLVPAGAGVGKRGRGAGFYCEACDLTFKDNIQWVEHVNSMQHLRAIGQTGEVKKASAEDVRARIDAAWERVQEREREKIVNLSERLEVRREEEEKEREERRRKRKEADERKKAEKEAAIKVKTEYGDDVRIEGEHDEDDMMAAMGITGFGSSKK
;
A
#
# COMPACT_ATOMS: atom_id res chain seq x y z
N MET A 1 -14.68 -44.35 -24.40
CA MET A 1 -13.84 -44.64 -23.21
C MET A 1 -12.82 -45.69 -23.58
N SER A 2 -11.55 -45.32 -23.71
CA SER A 2 -10.43 -46.27 -23.83
C SER A 2 -9.43 -45.89 -22.75
N LYS A 3 -9.21 -46.78 -21.78
CA LYS A 3 -8.26 -46.57 -20.69
C LYS A 3 -6.86 -46.90 -21.21
N ASN A 4 -6.03 -45.88 -21.37
CA ASN A 4 -4.59 -46.06 -21.57
C ASN A 4 -3.98 -46.60 -20.25
N GLY A 5 -3.90 -47.91 -20.11
CA GLY A 5 -3.15 -48.58 -19.05
C GLY A 5 -1.69 -48.78 -19.47
N SER A 6 -0.73 -48.47 -18.61
CA SER A 6 0.67 -48.86 -18.82
C SER A 6 0.86 -50.35 -18.52
N ALA A 7 1.89 -50.95 -19.11
CA ALA A 7 2.16 -52.39 -19.07
C ALA A 7 2.40 -53.00 -17.67
N TYR A 8 2.53 -52.18 -16.61
CA TYR A 8 2.76 -52.65 -15.24
C TYR A 8 1.83 -51.96 -14.24
N GLY A 9 0.51 -52.13 -14.42
CA GLY A 9 -0.52 -52.20 -13.36
C GLY A 9 -0.62 -51.14 -12.25
N THR A 10 0.25 -50.13 -12.21
CA THR A 10 0.38 -49.17 -11.12
C THR A 10 -0.10 -47.83 -11.65
N PRO A 11 -1.23 -47.29 -11.16
CA PRO A 11 -1.68 -45.99 -11.60
C PRO A 11 -0.65 -44.94 -11.17
N ALA A 12 -0.09 -44.22 -12.13
CA ALA A 12 0.80 -43.09 -11.87
C ALA A 12 -0.01 -41.96 -11.19
N GLY A 13 -0.13 -42.04 -9.86
CA GLY A 13 -0.90 -41.11 -9.03
C GLY A 13 -0.26 -39.74 -8.84
N ASP A 14 0.90 -39.48 -9.44
CA ASP A 14 1.71 -38.30 -9.15
C ASP A 14 1.88 -37.37 -10.37
N THR A 15 0.74 -36.88 -10.90
CA THR A 15 0.72 -35.82 -11.93
C THR A 15 -0.23 -34.67 -11.58
N SER A 16 -0.68 -34.59 -10.33
CA SER A 16 -1.56 -33.52 -9.83
C SER A 16 -0.92 -32.14 -9.83
N PHE A 17 0.42 -32.05 -9.88
CA PHE A 17 1.18 -30.81 -10.04
C PHE A 17 1.12 -30.23 -11.47
N ARG A 18 0.68 -31.00 -12.46
CA ARG A 18 0.51 -30.51 -13.83
C ARG A 18 -0.80 -29.75 -13.95
N LYS A 19 -0.74 -28.51 -14.43
CA LYS A 19 -1.92 -27.68 -14.73
C LYS A 19 -2.86 -28.44 -15.65
N LYS A 20 -3.96 -28.95 -15.09
CA LYS A 20 -5.03 -29.58 -15.87
C LYS A 20 -5.77 -28.47 -16.60
N PHE A 21 -5.68 -28.45 -17.92
CA PHE A 21 -6.48 -27.54 -18.73
C PHE A 21 -7.92 -28.06 -18.74
N ASP A 22 -8.77 -27.47 -17.91
CA ASP A 22 -10.20 -27.70 -17.98
C ASP A 22 -10.75 -27.00 -19.24
N THR A 23 -11.12 -27.81 -20.24
CA THR A 23 -11.65 -27.32 -21.52
C THR A 23 -13.03 -26.70 -21.36
N GLU A 24 -13.81 -27.12 -20.37
CA GLU A 24 -15.16 -26.60 -20.13
C GLU A 24 -15.07 -25.22 -19.48
N GLU A 25 -14.23 -25.06 -18.46
CA GLU A 25 -14.00 -23.75 -17.82
C GLU A 25 -13.40 -22.75 -18.83
N ALA A 26 -12.47 -23.18 -19.68
CA ALA A 26 -11.92 -22.35 -20.74
C ALA A 26 -12.98 -21.96 -21.79
N ALA A 27 -13.88 -22.88 -22.14
CA ALA A 27 -14.98 -22.60 -23.06
C ALA A 27 -16.00 -21.61 -22.46
N VAL A 28 -16.31 -21.73 -21.16
CA VAL A 28 -17.16 -20.78 -20.44
C VAL A 28 -16.50 -19.40 -20.42
N ARG A 29 -15.23 -19.30 -20.01
CA ARG A 29 -14.46 -18.04 -20.04
C ARG A 29 -14.38 -17.42 -21.43
N ALA A 30 -14.25 -18.25 -22.48
CA ALA A 30 -14.26 -17.78 -23.86
C ALA A 30 -15.63 -17.20 -24.26
N ARG A 31 -16.72 -17.89 -23.92
CA ARG A 31 -18.10 -17.40 -24.18
C ARG A 31 -18.40 -16.10 -23.45
N GLU A 32 -17.99 -15.97 -22.20
CA GLU A 32 -18.14 -14.72 -21.44
C GLU A 32 -17.37 -13.57 -22.07
N ARG A 33 -16.13 -13.81 -22.53
CA ARG A 33 -15.34 -12.80 -23.24
C ARG A 33 -16.00 -12.40 -24.56
N GLU A 34 -16.46 -13.36 -25.35
CA GLU A 34 -17.17 -13.10 -26.61
C GLU A 34 -18.48 -12.33 -26.39
N ALA A 35 -19.23 -12.65 -25.32
CA ALA A 35 -20.44 -11.93 -24.96
C ALA A 35 -20.13 -10.47 -24.62
N LYS A 36 -19.12 -10.23 -23.77
CA LYS A 36 -18.65 -8.87 -23.44
C LYS A 36 -18.16 -8.10 -24.66
N GLU A 37 -17.38 -8.73 -25.53
CA GLU A 37 -16.91 -8.11 -26.78
C GLU A 37 -18.05 -7.77 -27.74
N LYS A 38 -19.10 -8.60 -27.81
CA LYS A 38 -20.31 -8.32 -28.60
C LYS A 38 -21.10 -7.16 -28.03
N GLU A 39 -21.28 -7.10 -26.71
CA GLU A 39 -21.95 -5.97 -26.03
C GLU A 39 -21.17 -4.67 -26.21
N GLU A 40 -19.85 -4.69 -26.00
CA GLU A 40 -18.99 -3.54 -26.28
C GLU A 40 -19.02 -3.16 -27.77
N GLY A 41 -19.06 -4.13 -28.68
CA GLY A 41 -19.15 -3.91 -30.11
C GLY A 41 -20.44 -3.17 -30.50
N LYS A 42 -21.58 -3.56 -29.92
CA LYS A 42 -22.87 -2.86 -30.10
C LYS A 42 -22.79 -1.44 -29.54
N ALA A 43 -22.30 -1.27 -28.32
CA ALA A 43 -22.17 0.04 -27.70
C ALA A 43 -21.20 0.97 -28.46
N ARG A 44 -20.12 0.42 -29.04
CA ARG A 44 -19.22 1.14 -29.95
C ARG A 44 -19.92 1.58 -31.23
N TYR A 45 -20.73 0.70 -31.81
CA TYR A 45 -21.49 1.00 -33.02
C TYR A 45 -22.53 2.09 -32.77
N GLU A 46 -23.27 2.00 -31.67
CA GLU A 46 -24.25 3.02 -31.25
C GLU A 46 -23.58 4.37 -30.96
N ALA A 47 -22.45 4.38 -30.26
CA ALA A 47 -21.68 5.59 -30.03
C ALA A 47 -21.20 6.22 -31.34
N LYS A 48 -20.72 5.39 -32.28
CA LYS A 48 -20.30 5.84 -33.62
C LYS A 48 -21.48 6.43 -34.41
N LEU A 49 -22.66 5.80 -34.34
CA LEU A 49 -23.89 6.31 -34.97
C LEU A 49 -24.30 7.67 -34.37
N ALA A 50 -24.13 7.84 -33.07
CA ALA A 50 -24.33 9.10 -32.36
C ALA A 50 -23.19 10.13 -32.57
N GLY A 51 -22.16 9.81 -33.36
CA GLY A 51 -20.99 10.67 -33.59
C GLY A 51 -20.07 10.86 -32.38
N LYS A 52 -20.26 10.08 -31.31
CA LYS A 52 -19.49 10.16 -30.07
C LYS A 52 -18.42 9.06 -30.04
N LYS A 53 -17.28 9.34 -29.41
CA LYS A 53 -16.27 8.31 -29.13
C LYS A 53 -16.80 7.40 -28.04
N TYR A 54 -16.76 6.08 -28.27
CA TYR A 54 -17.09 5.10 -27.24
C TYR A 54 -16.06 5.10 -26.13
N TYR A 55 -16.55 5.10 -24.90
CA TYR A 55 -15.75 4.89 -23.71
C TYR A 55 -16.47 3.85 -22.86
N LYS A 56 -15.69 2.96 -22.24
CA LYS A 56 -16.25 1.99 -21.29
C LYS A 56 -16.94 2.78 -20.16
N PRO A 57 -18.19 2.44 -19.80
CA PRO A 57 -18.88 3.07 -18.67
C PRO A 57 -18.06 2.92 -17.39
N LEU A 58 -18.11 3.93 -16.53
CA LEU A 58 -17.42 3.93 -15.25
C LEU A 58 -18.18 3.01 -14.28
N ASP A 59 -17.48 2.09 -13.62
CA ASP A 59 -18.07 1.06 -12.75
C ASP A 59 -18.41 1.59 -11.33
N GLY A 60 -18.31 2.91 -11.11
CA GLY A 60 -18.66 3.58 -9.84
C GLY A 60 -17.64 3.42 -8.70
N SER A 61 -16.63 2.54 -8.85
CA SER A 61 -15.52 2.38 -7.92
C SER A 61 -14.37 3.37 -8.15
N GLU A 62 -14.58 4.38 -8.97
CA GLU A 62 -13.51 5.27 -9.44
C GLU A 62 -13.16 6.36 -8.42
N THR A 63 -11.89 6.73 -8.39
CA THR A 63 -11.38 7.81 -7.54
C THR A 63 -11.31 9.12 -8.32
N LEU A 64 -11.35 10.25 -7.61
CA LEU A 64 -11.07 11.56 -8.20
C LEU A 64 -9.61 11.64 -8.65
N THR A 65 -9.33 12.40 -9.72
CA THR A 65 -7.95 12.62 -10.13
C THR A 65 -7.18 13.34 -9.02
N THR A 66 -6.09 12.71 -8.56
CA THR A 66 -5.18 13.26 -7.57
C THR A 66 -3.88 13.74 -8.24
N ALA A 67 -3.15 14.62 -7.55
CA ALA A 67 -1.79 14.95 -7.96
C ALA A 67 -0.91 13.69 -7.98
N ARG A 68 -0.02 13.57 -8.98
CA ARG A 68 0.90 12.44 -9.07
C ARG A 68 1.92 12.51 -7.94
N ALA A 69 2.13 11.38 -7.26
CA ALA A 69 3.12 11.25 -6.20
C ALA A 69 4.54 11.01 -6.74
N ALA A 70 4.67 10.26 -7.84
CA ALA A 70 5.96 9.94 -8.44
C ALA A 70 6.38 11.01 -9.45
N THR A 71 7.62 11.47 -9.33
CA THR A 71 8.29 12.25 -10.37
C THR A 71 8.65 11.35 -11.54
N LEU A 72 8.35 11.77 -12.77
CA LEU A 72 8.72 11.03 -13.97
C LEU A 72 10.24 11.12 -14.19
N ASP A 73 10.97 10.03 -13.93
CA ASP A 73 12.40 9.95 -14.25
C ASP A 73 12.63 9.68 -15.74
N LEU A 74 12.65 10.78 -16.51
CA LEU A 74 13.00 10.76 -17.93
C LEU A 74 14.52 10.68 -18.15
N SER A 75 15.33 10.99 -17.12
CA SER A 75 16.79 11.05 -17.22
C SER A 75 17.41 9.66 -17.24
N GLY A 76 16.79 8.70 -16.56
CA GLY A 76 17.26 7.31 -16.50
C GLY A 76 17.35 6.60 -17.85
N HIS A 77 16.75 7.13 -18.93
CA HIS A 77 16.79 6.56 -20.27
C HIS A 77 17.77 7.28 -21.21
N VAL A 78 18.39 8.38 -20.77
CA VAL A 78 19.34 9.15 -21.58
C VAL A 78 20.64 8.35 -21.71
N GLY A 79 21.08 8.12 -22.95
CA GLY A 79 22.32 7.39 -23.25
C GLY A 79 22.26 5.87 -23.12
N LYS A 80 21.11 5.29 -22.75
CA LYS A 80 20.94 3.83 -22.70
C LYS A 80 20.41 3.29 -24.01
N THR A 81 21.09 2.28 -24.57
CA THR A 81 20.61 1.50 -25.71
C THR A 81 19.99 0.21 -25.20
N MET A 82 18.72 -0.05 -25.55
CA MET A 82 18.02 -1.29 -25.18
C MET A 82 17.81 -2.16 -26.41
N LEU A 83 18.15 -3.44 -26.29
CA LEU A 83 17.85 -4.43 -27.33
C LEU A 83 16.36 -4.80 -27.24
N VAL A 84 15.60 -4.49 -28.28
CA VAL A 84 14.18 -4.85 -28.36
C VAL A 84 14.04 -6.13 -29.20
N PRO A 85 13.46 -7.21 -28.65
CA PRO A 85 13.21 -8.42 -29.41
C PRO A 85 12.30 -8.13 -30.60
N ALA A 86 12.60 -8.72 -31.76
CA ALA A 86 11.71 -8.67 -32.91
C ALA A 86 10.36 -9.30 -32.52
N GLY A 87 9.29 -8.49 -32.49
CA GLY A 87 7.95 -8.92 -32.08
C GLY A 87 7.56 -8.58 -30.63
N ALA A 88 8.43 -7.97 -29.83
CA ALA A 88 8.09 -7.56 -28.45
C ALA A 88 7.00 -6.47 -28.39
N GLY A 89 6.78 -5.75 -29.50
CA GLY A 89 5.66 -4.83 -29.66
C GLY A 89 5.19 -4.74 -31.10
N VAL A 90 3.87 -4.62 -31.27
CA VAL A 90 3.22 -4.35 -32.56
C VAL A 90 2.71 -2.91 -32.52
N GLY A 91 3.42 -2.02 -33.22
CA GLY A 91 3.13 -0.59 -33.20
C GLY A 91 3.38 0.02 -31.82
N LYS A 92 2.33 0.59 -31.21
CA LYS A 92 2.41 1.12 -29.84
C LYS A 92 2.12 0.08 -28.76
N ARG A 93 1.57 -1.10 -29.08
CA ARG A 93 1.21 -2.10 -28.08
C ARG A 93 2.34 -3.09 -27.82
N GLY A 94 2.48 -3.51 -26.57
CA GLY A 94 3.54 -4.44 -26.13
C GLY A 94 4.76 -3.70 -25.57
N ARG A 95 5.78 -4.46 -25.14
CA ARG A 95 7.02 -3.93 -24.53
C ARG A 95 8.03 -3.59 -25.64
N GLY A 96 7.78 -2.51 -26.37
CA GLY A 96 8.71 -1.97 -27.37
C GLY A 96 9.82 -1.09 -26.78
N ALA A 97 10.58 -0.41 -27.65
CA ALA A 97 11.55 0.60 -27.24
C ALA A 97 10.83 1.85 -26.70
N GLY A 98 11.21 2.31 -25.52
CA GLY A 98 10.75 3.57 -24.93
C GLY A 98 10.07 3.39 -23.56
N PHE A 99 9.21 4.35 -23.21
CA PHE A 99 8.45 4.34 -21.96
C PHE A 99 7.24 3.43 -22.08
N TYR A 100 7.07 2.53 -21.12
CA TYR A 100 5.96 1.59 -21.09
C TYR A 100 4.92 1.96 -20.03
N CYS A 101 3.64 1.97 -20.41
CA CYS A 101 2.52 2.06 -19.49
C CYS A 101 1.92 0.67 -19.22
N GLU A 102 1.95 0.26 -17.96
CA GLU A 102 1.35 -1.01 -17.50
C GLU A 102 -0.18 -1.00 -17.54
N ALA A 103 -0.82 0.13 -17.24
CA ALA A 103 -2.28 0.21 -17.24
C ALA A 103 -2.93 0.12 -18.63
N CYS A 104 -2.21 0.54 -19.69
CA CYS A 104 -2.74 0.67 -21.04
C CYS A 104 -2.09 -0.28 -22.05
N ASP A 105 -1.05 -1.00 -21.65
CA ASP A 105 -0.20 -1.84 -22.50
C ASP A 105 0.34 -1.11 -23.75
N LEU A 106 0.72 0.16 -23.57
CA LEU A 106 1.25 1.03 -24.62
C LEU A 106 2.69 1.45 -24.32
N THR A 107 3.56 1.33 -25.32
CA THR A 107 4.88 1.97 -25.37
C THR A 107 4.87 3.27 -26.16
N PHE A 108 5.59 4.26 -25.64
CA PHE A 108 5.82 5.55 -26.26
C PHE A 108 7.32 5.79 -26.40
N LYS A 109 7.74 6.24 -27.58
CA LYS A 109 9.15 6.50 -27.90
C LYS A 109 9.60 7.89 -27.44
N ASP A 110 8.66 8.84 -27.40
CA ASP A 110 8.93 10.25 -27.08
C ASP A 110 8.43 10.61 -25.68
N ASN A 111 9.18 11.46 -24.97
CA ASN A 111 8.83 11.94 -23.64
C ASN A 111 7.51 12.73 -23.63
N ILE A 112 7.28 13.55 -24.66
CA ILE A 112 6.08 14.38 -24.77
C ILE A 112 4.85 13.49 -24.93
N GLN A 113 4.92 12.50 -25.84
CA GLN A 113 3.83 11.54 -26.03
C GLN A 113 3.58 10.71 -24.77
N TRP A 114 4.62 10.38 -24.01
CA TRP A 114 4.49 9.71 -22.72
C TRP A 114 3.71 10.57 -21.72
N VAL A 115 4.11 11.83 -21.54
CA VAL A 115 3.43 12.75 -20.60
C VAL A 115 1.98 13.00 -21.02
N GLU A 116 1.73 13.22 -22.31
CA GLU A 116 0.37 13.35 -22.86
C GLU A 116 -0.46 12.09 -22.62
N HIS A 117 0.13 10.91 -22.79
CA HIS A 117 -0.56 9.66 -22.51
C HIS A 117 -0.96 9.54 -21.05
N VAL A 118 -0.05 9.78 -20.10
CA VAL A 118 -0.34 9.68 -18.66
C VAL A 118 -1.40 10.71 -18.25
N ASN A 119 -1.48 11.87 -18.93
CA ASN A 119 -2.51 12.89 -18.73
C ASN A 119 -3.82 12.60 -19.48
N SER A 120 -3.85 11.64 -20.41
CA SER A 120 -5.00 11.41 -21.26
C SER A 120 -6.15 10.76 -20.49
N MET A 121 -7.40 11.12 -20.85
CA MET A 121 -8.60 10.49 -20.29
C MET A 121 -8.65 8.98 -20.52
N GLN A 122 -7.97 8.48 -21.56
CA GLN A 122 -7.86 7.05 -21.81
C GLN A 122 -7.07 6.35 -20.71
N HIS A 123 -5.94 6.94 -20.29
CA HIS A 123 -5.10 6.40 -19.23
C HIS A 123 -5.76 6.51 -17.86
N LEU A 124 -6.35 7.67 -17.55
CA LEU A 124 -7.04 7.88 -16.26
C LEU A 124 -8.16 6.86 -16.05
N ARG A 125 -8.99 6.60 -17.08
CA ARG A 125 -10.02 5.56 -16.99
C ARG A 125 -9.46 4.14 -16.88
N ALA A 126 -8.32 3.85 -17.50
CA ALA A 126 -7.67 2.55 -17.34
C ALA A 126 -7.18 2.31 -15.90
N ILE A 127 -6.82 3.38 -15.18
CA ILE A 127 -6.45 3.35 -13.76
C ILE A 127 -7.68 3.39 -12.84
N GLY A 128 -8.88 3.73 -13.36
CA GLY A 128 -10.09 3.94 -12.57
C GLY A 128 -10.10 5.30 -11.86
N GLN A 129 -9.52 6.31 -12.50
CA GLN A 129 -9.61 7.71 -12.10
C GLN A 129 -10.57 8.48 -13.02
N THR A 130 -11.45 9.26 -12.41
CA THR A 130 -12.28 10.23 -13.10
C THR A 130 -11.45 11.45 -13.47
N GLY A 131 -11.72 12.09 -14.61
CA GLY A 131 -11.05 13.35 -15.00
C GLY A 131 -11.44 14.57 -14.16
N GLU A 132 -12.16 14.36 -13.05
CA GLU A 132 -12.63 15.41 -12.16
C GLU A 132 -11.72 15.51 -10.94
N VAL A 133 -11.50 16.74 -10.48
CA VAL A 133 -10.63 17.06 -9.35
C VAL A 133 -11.48 17.59 -8.20
N LYS A 134 -11.14 17.19 -6.96
CA LYS A 134 -11.80 17.71 -5.76
C LYS A 134 -11.59 19.24 -5.66
N LYS A 135 -12.66 19.99 -5.41
CA LYS A 135 -12.58 21.42 -5.08
C LYS A 135 -11.87 21.58 -3.73
N ALA A 136 -10.85 22.44 -3.69
CA ALA A 136 -10.09 22.71 -2.47
C ALA A 136 -10.91 23.57 -1.49
N SER A 137 -10.84 23.23 -0.20
CA SER A 137 -11.34 24.07 0.89
C SER A 137 -10.27 25.06 1.37
N ALA A 138 -10.65 26.06 2.17
CA ALA A 138 -9.70 27.00 2.75
C ALA A 138 -8.71 26.31 3.71
N GLU A 139 -9.15 25.26 4.40
CA GLU A 139 -8.32 24.43 5.28
C GLU A 139 -7.27 23.64 4.47
N ASP A 140 -7.69 23.03 3.35
CA ASP A 140 -6.77 22.32 2.45
C ASP A 140 -5.66 23.24 1.93
N VAL A 141 -5.98 24.50 1.63
CA VAL A 141 -5.01 25.49 1.15
C VAL A 141 -4.01 25.85 2.26
N ARG A 142 -4.47 26.08 3.49
CA ARG A 142 -3.57 26.35 4.63
C ARG A 142 -2.61 25.20 4.87
N ALA A 143 -3.12 23.97 4.96
CA ALA A 143 -2.30 22.78 5.12
C ALA A 143 -1.26 22.61 3.99
N ARG A 144 -1.62 22.99 2.76
CA ARG A 144 -0.71 22.97 1.61
C ARG A 144 0.40 24.01 1.73
N ILE A 145 0.08 25.21 2.21
CA ILE A 145 1.04 26.30 2.42
C ILE A 145 2.01 25.92 3.53
N ASP A 146 1.51 25.39 4.64
CA ASP A 146 2.34 24.97 5.77
C ASP A 146 3.33 23.86 5.34
N ALA A 147 2.85 22.83 4.64
CA ALA A 147 3.70 21.78 4.10
C ALA A 147 4.71 22.29 3.05
N ALA A 148 4.38 23.33 2.28
CA ALA A 148 5.30 23.94 1.35
C ALA A 148 6.37 24.76 2.07
N TRP A 149 5.99 25.49 3.12
CA TRP A 149 6.89 26.24 3.98
C TRP A 149 7.90 25.34 4.69
N GLU A 150 7.43 24.22 5.27
CA GLU A 150 8.30 23.21 5.89
C GLU A 150 9.37 22.69 4.92
N ARG A 151 8.99 22.37 3.68
CA ARG A 151 9.95 21.93 2.64
C ARG A 151 10.96 23.00 2.27
N VAL A 152 10.60 24.28 2.31
CA VAL A 152 11.54 25.38 2.06
C VAL A 152 12.52 25.50 3.22
N GLN A 153 12.02 25.44 4.46
CA GLN A 153 12.84 25.46 5.67
C GLN A 153 13.81 24.27 5.73
N GLU A 154 13.36 23.07 5.37
CA GLU A 154 14.23 21.88 5.28
C GLU A 154 15.36 22.09 4.26
N ARG A 155 15.04 22.58 3.06
CA ARG A 155 16.05 22.91 2.05
C ARG A 155 17.01 24.01 2.49
N GLU A 156 16.57 24.96 3.32
CA GLU A 156 17.44 25.98 3.90
C GLU A 156 18.36 25.39 4.97
N ARG A 157 17.87 24.50 5.82
CA ARG A 157 18.68 23.77 6.81
C ARG A 157 19.74 22.89 6.15
N GLU A 158 19.39 22.21 5.06
CA GLU A 158 20.34 21.40 4.28
C GLU A 158 21.48 22.24 3.68
N LYS A 159 21.21 23.51 3.36
CA LYS A 159 22.22 24.45 2.85
C LYS A 159 23.17 24.95 3.93
N ILE A 160 22.96 24.63 5.21
CA ILE A 160 23.92 24.98 6.27
C ILE A 160 25.18 24.12 6.08
N VAL A 161 26.22 24.75 5.53
CA VAL A 161 27.48 24.09 5.11
C VAL A 161 28.49 23.96 6.26
N ASN A 162 28.39 24.75 7.33
CA ASN A 162 29.38 24.71 8.42
C ASN A 162 29.19 23.48 9.31
N LEU A 163 30.30 22.77 9.59
CA LEU A 163 30.31 21.56 10.41
C LEU A 163 29.85 21.83 11.86
N SER A 164 30.21 22.99 12.42
CA SER A 164 29.80 23.41 13.77
C SER A 164 28.29 23.58 13.90
N GLU A 165 27.69 24.32 12.97
CA GLU A 165 26.24 24.58 12.93
C GLU A 165 25.46 23.27 12.70
N ARG A 166 25.98 22.36 11.87
CA ARG A 166 25.38 21.03 11.67
C ARG A 166 25.43 20.16 12.94
N LEU A 167 26.50 20.25 13.74
CA LEU A 167 26.63 19.53 15.01
C LEU A 167 25.73 20.11 16.11
N GLU A 168 25.44 21.41 16.07
CA GLU A 168 24.51 22.06 16.98
C GLU A 168 23.07 21.70 16.65
N VAL A 169 22.67 21.78 15.37
CA VAL A 169 21.35 21.33 14.92
C VAL A 169 21.10 19.86 15.29
N ARG A 170 22.10 18.99 15.10
CA ARG A 170 21.98 17.57 15.47
C ARG A 170 21.83 17.37 16.98
N ARG A 171 22.52 18.17 17.81
CA ARG A 171 22.37 18.12 19.27
C ARG A 171 20.99 18.57 19.71
N GLU A 172 20.45 19.62 19.12
CA GLU A 172 19.08 20.08 19.39
C GLU A 172 18.03 19.05 18.98
N GLU A 173 18.23 18.34 17.87
CA GLU A 173 17.36 17.24 17.43
C GLU A 173 17.40 16.06 18.41
N GLU A 174 18.60 15.65 18.87
CA GLU A 174 18.76 14.59 19.86
C GLU A 174 18.15 14.95 21.23
N GLU A 175 18.22 16.23 21.64
CA GLU A 175 17.56 16.72 22.85
C GLU A 175 16.04 16.69 22.71
N LYS A 176 15.49 17.16 21.58
CA LYS A 176 14.05 17.07 21.30
C LYS A 176 13.57 15.63 21.28
N GLU A 177 14.30 14.71 20.66
CA GLU A 177 13.95 13.28 20.67
C GLU A 177 13.98 12.69 22.09
N ARG A 178 14.97 13.09 22.89
CA ARG A 178 15.07 12.70 24.30
C ARG A 178 13.89 13.23 25.12
N GLU A 179 13.46 14.47 24.88
CA GLU A 179 12.29 15.06 25.51
C GLU A 179 10.99 14.39 25.08
N GLU A 180 10.82 14.09 23.80
CA GLU A 180 9.67 13.32 23.31
C GLU A 180 9.65 11.91 23.89
N ARG A 181 10.80 11.24 24.00
CA ARG A 181 10.91 9.93 24.66
C ARG A 181 10.56 10.02 26.14
N ARG A 182 10.93 11.10 26.82
CA ARG A 182 10.52 11.38 28.20
C ARG A 182 9.02 11.63 28.30
N ARG A 183 8.42 12.38 27.36
CA ARG A 183 6.97 12.64 27.31
C ARG A 183 6.18 11.35 27.06
N LYS A 184 6.57 10.55 26.07
CA LYS A 184 5.98 9.24 25.76
C LYS A 184 6.07 8.27 26.94
N ARG A 185 7.17 8.29 27.70
CA ARG A 185 7.31 7.51 28.94
C ARG A 185 6.33 7.98 30.02
N LYS A 186 6.23 9.29 30.26
CA LYS A 186 5.28 9.87 31.22
C LYS A 186 3.82 9.54 30.85
N GLU A 187 3.44 9.72 29.59
CA GLU A 187 2.09 9.38 29.09
C GLU A 187 1.79 7.88 29.26
N ALA A 188 2.76 7.01 29.00
CA ALA A 188 2.60 5.56 29.21
C ALA A 188 2.46 5.20 30.70
N ASP A 189 3.20 5.86 31.58
CA ASP A 189 3.11 5.64 33.03
C ASP A 189 1.79 6.19 33.60
N GLU A 190 1.31 7.34 33.11
CA GLU A 190 0.00 7.90 33.46
C GLU A 190 -1.14 6.99 32.99
N ARG A 191 -1.06 6.44 31.77
CA ARG A 191 -2.05 5.47 31.29
C ARG A 191 -2.10 4.21 32.16
N LYS A 192 -0.95 3.69 32.56
CA LYS A 192 -0.86 2.54 33.49
C LYS A 192 -1.43 2.86 34.87
N LYS A 193 -1.24 4.08 35.38
CA LYS A 193 -1.85 4.52 36.65
C LYS A 193 -3.36 4.63 36.54
N ALA A 194 -3.88 5.20 35.45
CA ALA A 194 -5.33 5.28 35.20
C ALA A 194 -5.97 3.88 35.07
N GLU A 195 -5.31 2.95 34.37
CA GLU A 195 -5.74 1.54 34.28
C GLU A 195 -5.76 0.85 35.67
N LYS A 196 -4.76 1.12 36.52
CA LYS A 196 -4.72 0.61 37.90
C LYS A 196 -5.81 1.23 38.79
N GLU A 197 -6.05 2.53 38.72
CA GLU A 197 -7.13 3.19 39.46
C GLU A 197 -8.51 2.72 39.01
N ALA A 198 -8.71 2.48 37.71
CA ALA A 198 -9.92 1.85 37.20
C ALA A 198 -10.08 0.42 37.72
N ALA A 199 -9.02 -0.39 37.74
CA ALA A 199 -9.05 -1.74 38.29
C ALA A 199 -9.31 -1.78 39.80
N ILE A 200 -8.78 -0.80 40.56
CA ILE A 200 -9.05 -0.65 42.00
C ILE A 200 -10.51 -0.25 42.23
N LYS A 201 -11.06 0.70 41.45
CA LYS A 201 -12.47 1.08 41.52
C LYS A 201 -13.42 -0.08 41.20
N VAL A 202 -13.09 -0.88 40.18
CA VAL A 202 -13.85 -2.10 39.83
C VAL A 202 -13.77 -3.15 40.95
N LYS A 203 -12.61 -3.30 41.62
CA LYS A 203 -12.50 -4.19 42.80
C LYS A 203 -13.31 -3.68 44.01
N THR A 204 -13.36 -2.37 44.24
CA THR A 204 -14.17 -1.81 45.34
C THR A 204 -15.67 -1.91 45.09
N GLU A 205 -16.12 -1.92 43.83
CA GLU A 205 -17.53 -2.13 43.48
C GLU A 205 -17.97 -3.60 43.53
N TYR A 206 -17.05 -4.56 43.54
CA TYR A 206 -17.34 -6.00 43.56
C TYR A 206 -17.02 -6.70 44.89
N GLY A 207 -16.66 -5.93 45.93
CA GLY A 207 -16.07 -6.45 47.18
C GLY A 207 -16.80 -6.07 48.47
N ASP A 208 -18.11 -5.81 48.43
CA ASP A 208 -18.93 -5.56 49.64
C ASP A 208 -19.75 -6.78 50.10
N ASP A 209 -19.36 -7.99 49.68
CA ASP A 209 -19.86 -9.23 50.28
C ASP A 209 -18.74 -10.28 50.41
N VAL A 210 -18.63 -10.82 51.63
CA VAL A 210 -17.79 -11.93 52.11
C VAL A 210 -16.37 -11.58 52.57
N ARG A 211 -16.30 -11.07 53.81
CA ARG A 211 -15.17 -11.23 54.73
C ARG A 211 -15.06 -12.70 55.16
N ILE A 212 -14.08 -13.43 54.64
CA ILE A 212 -13.55 -14.66 55.27
C ILE A 212 -12.09 -14.38 55.61
N GLU A 213 -11.80 -14.44 56.90
CA GLU A 213 -10.49 -14.24 57.50
C GLU A 213 -9.59 -15.46 57.25
N GLY A 214 -8.33 -15.23 56.87
CA GLY A 214 -7.24 -16.21 57.02
C GLY A 214 -6.57 -16.68 55.73
N GLU A 215 -5.64 -15.88 55.21
CA GLU A 215 -4.33 -16.25 54.64
C GLU A 215 -3.79 -15.01 53.92
N HIS A 216 -2.93 -14.25 54.60
CA HIS A 216 -2.12 -13.22 53.96
C HIS A 216 -0.79 -13.89 53.69
N ASP A 217 -0.62 -14.34 52.45
CA ASP A 217 0.52 -15.13 51.99
C ASP A 217 1.85 -14.41 52.30
N GLU A 218 2.77 -15.14 52.94
CA GLU A 218 4.12 -14.70 53.32
C GLU A 218 4.94 -14.21 52.09
N ASP A 219 4.53 -14.60 50.88
CA ASP A 219 5.14 -14.24 49.60
C ASP A 219 4.96 -12.75 49.24
N ASP A 220 3.84 -12.12 49.62
CA ASP A 220 3.59 -10.69 49.31
C ASP A 220 4.38 -9.76 50.26
N MET A 221 4.63 -10.23 51.49
CA MET A 221 5.50 -9.53 52.44
C MET A 221 6.99 -9.68 52.05
N MET A 222 7.38 -10.81 51.45
CA MET A 222 8.73 -11.04 50.94
C MET A 222 9.05 -10.18 49.70
N ALA A 223 8.07 -10.00 48.80
CA ALA A 223 8.19 -9.14 47.64
C ALA A 223 8.30 -7.65 48.01
N ALA A 224 7.63 -7.20 49.07
CA ALA A 224 7.70 -5.83 49.57
C ALA A 224 9.07 -5.50 50.21
N MET A 225 9.80 -6.49 50.71
CA MET A 225 11.13 -6.35 51.33
C MET A 225 12.30 -6.49 50.33
N GLY A 226 12.03 -6.66 49.03
CA GLY A 226 13.05 -6.60 47.97
C GLY A 226 14.05 -7.77 47.93
N ILE A 227 13.72 -8.91 48.55
CA ILE A 227 14.55 -10.13 48.49
C ILE A 227 14.06 -10.99 47.33
N THR A 228 14.57 -10.70 46.13
CA THR A 228 14.42 -11.60 44.98
C THR A 228 15.50 -12.68 45.06
N GLY A 229 15.07 -13.92 45.28
CA GLY A 229 15.91 -15.08 45.59
C GLY A 229 17.18 -15.24 44.76
N PHE A 230 18.31 -15.30 45.47
CA PHE A 230 19.56 -15.85 44.98
C PHE A 230 19.40 -17.38 44.86
N GLY A 231 19.80 -17.94 43.72
CA GLY A 231 19.28 -19.20 43.20
C GLY A 231 19.33 -20.43 44.12
N SER A 232 18.30 -21.26 44.02
CA SER A 232 18.34 -22.65 44.49
C SER A 232 18.38 -23.60 43.30
N SER A 233 19.41 -24.43 43.31
CA SER A 233 19.68 -25.50 42.37
C SER A 233 19.07 -26.83 42.84
N LYS A 234 18.58 -27.65 41.88
CA LYS A 234 18.03 -29.02 42.01
C LYS A 234 16.68 -29.10 42.74
N LYS A 235 15.64 -29.72 42.18
CA LYS A 235 15.58 -30.97 41.41
C LYS A 235 14.46 -30.94 40.38
#